data_AF-A0A6N7X9F3-F1
#
_entry.id   AF-A0A6N7X9F3-F1
#
_cell.length_a   1.000
_cell.length_b   1.000
_cell.length_c   1.000
_cell.angle_alpha   90.00
_cell.angle_beta   90.00
_cell.angle_gamma   90.00
#
_symmetry.space_group_name_H-M   'P 1'
#
loop_
_entity.id
_entity.type
_entity.pdbx_description
1 polymer ?
#
loop_
_entity_poly.entity_id
_entity_poly.type
_entity_poly.pdbx_seq_one_letter_code
_entity_poly.pdbx_strand_id
1 'polypeptide(L)' 'MDVHDIGSWRGGDIVVFSNHADVVSDGRNGDGVPYVIHHNDPFQTSYEQDILQSRDGIVGHCRMSE' A
#
# COMPACT_ATOMS: atom_id res chain seq x y z
N MET A 1 7.53 5.90 8.42
CA MET A 1 6.78 4.69 8.83
C MET A 1 7.57 3.49 8.34
N ASP A 2 7.63 2.41 9.10
CA ASP A 2 8.41 1.23 8.72
C ASP A 2 7.51 0.26 7.94
N VAL A 3 7.80 0.03 6.65
CA VAL A 3 7.06 -0.92 5.81
C VAL A 3 7.25 -2.36 6.27
N HIS A 4 8.30 -2.63 7.04
CA HIS A 4 8.59 -3.95 7.61
C HIS A 4 7.96 -4.16 9.00
N ASP A 5 7.25 -3.17 9.56
CA ASP A 5 6.34 -3.41 10.69
C ASP A 5 5.05 -4.07 10.16
N ILE A 6 5.16 -5.35 9.81
CA ILE A 6 4.14 -6.13 9.10
C ILE A 6 2.78 -6.09 9.78
N GLY A 7 2.76 -6.04 11.12
CA GLY A 7 1.54 -6.04 11.93
C GLY A 7 0.76 -4.73 11.90
N SER A 8 1.41 -3.61 11.53
CA SER A 8 0.75 -2.30 11.43
C SER A 8 -0.22 -2.21 10.24
N TRP A 9 0.03 -3.01 9.20
CA TRP A 9 -0.71 -2.98 7.95
C TRP A 9 -1.82 -4.03 7.91
N ARG A 10 -3.07 -3.62 7.71
CA ARG A 10 -4.21 -4.54 7.51
C ARG A 10 -4.90 -4.25 6.18
N GLY A 11 -5.46 -5.28 5.56
CA GLY A 11 -6.24 -5.13 4.34
C GLY A 11 -7.37 -4.13 4.54
N GLY A 12 -7.58 -3.28 3.53
CA GLY A 12 -8.56 -2.20 3.54
C GLY A 12 -8.07 -0.89 4.19
N ASP A 13 -6.90 -0.89 4.83
CA ASP A 13 -6.30 0.37 5.25
C ASP A 13 -5.93 1.24 4.03
N ILE A 14 -5.83 2.56 4.23
CA ILE A 14 -5.36 3.49 3.20
C ILE A 14 -3.95 3.92 3.52
N VAL A 15 -3.03 3.76 2.57
CA VAL A 15 -1.70 4.37 2.62
C VAL A 15 -1.70 5.65 1.79
N VAL A 16 -1.16 6.72 2.34
CA VAL A 16 -1.11 8.04 1.68
C VAL A 16 0.33 8.37 1.36
N PHE A 17 0.58 8.62 0.08
CA PHE A 17 1.81 9.19 -0.46
C PHE A 17 1.61 10.69 -0.70
N SER A 18 2.69 11.45 -0.85
CA SER A 18 2.63 12.91 -1.02
C SER A 18 1.63 13.39 -2.09
N ASN A 19 1.42 12.63 -3.17
CA ASN A 19 0.53 12.98 -4.29
C ASN A 19 -0.43 11.85 -4.69
N HIS A 20 -0.56 10.81 -3.87
CA HIS A 20 -1.29 9.61 -4.27
C HIS A 20 -1.78 8.83 -3.04
N ALA A 21 -2.77 7.96 -3.21
CA ALA A 21 -3.27 7.13 -2.12
C ALA A 21 -3.68 5.76 -2.65
N ASP A 22 -3.31 4.73 -1.89
CA ASP A 22 -3.53 3.34 -2.27
C ASP A 22 -4.26 2.60 -1.15
N VAL A 23 -4.99 1.54 -1.51
CA VAL A 23 -5.62 0.65 -0.53
C VAL A 23 -4.68 -0.52 -0.26
N VAL A 24 -4.43 -0.81 1.01
CA VAL A 24 -3.63 -1.96 1.44
C VAL A 24 -4.39 -3.25 1.13
N SER A 25 -3.74 -4.18 0.44
CA SER A 25 -4.30 -5.50 0.15
C SER A 25 -4.13 -6.46 1.34
N ASP A 26 -4.96 -7.50 1.38
CA ASP A 26 -4.71 -8.69 2.21
C ASP A 26 -3.56 -9.55 1.63
N GLY A 27 -3.33 -9.46 0.32
CA GLY A 27 -2.23 -10.14 -0.37
C GLY A 27 -0.87 -9.56 0.04
N ARG A 28 0.13 -10.43 0.22
CA ARG A 28 1.48 -10.09 0.68
C ARG A 28 2.54 -10.76 -0.17
N ASN A 29 3.69 -10.12 -0.27
CA ASN A 29 4.87 -10.67 -0.92
C ASN A 29 5.63 -11.65 0.01
N GLY A 30 6.78 -12.14 -0.46
CA GLY A 30 7.60 -13.12 0.26
C GLY A 30 8.13 -12.63 1.61
N ASP A 31 8.25 -11.31 1.80
CA ASP A 31 8.69 -10.68 3.05
C ASP A 31 7.52 -10.35 3.99
N GLY A 32 6.30 -10.67 3.59
CA GLY A 32 5.08 -10.38 4.32
C GLY A 32 4.58 -8.94 4.16
N VAL A 33 5.24 -8.09 3.37
CA VAL A 33 4.77 -6.72 3.10
C VAL A 33 3.55 -6.80 2.17
N PRO A 34 2.46 -6.05 2.45
CA PRO A 34 1.27 -6.13 1.62
C PRO A 34 1.47 -5.47 0.26
N TYR A 35 0.80 -6.02 -0.74
CA TYR A 35 0.56 -5.32 -1.98
C TYR A 35 -0.35 -4.12 -1.75
N VAL A 36 -0.37 -3.20 -2.70
CA VAL A 36 -1.30 -2.06 -2.70
C VAL A 36 -2.16 -2.08 -3.95
N ILE A 37 -3.44 -1.75 -3.78
CA ILE A 37 -4.42 -1.61 -4.85
C ILE A 37 -4.55 -0.13 -5.19
N HIS A 38 -4.20 0.24 -6.43
CA HIS A 38 -4.18 1.63 -6.85
C HIS A 38 -4.38 1.77 -8.36
N HIS A 39 -4.61 3.00 -8.81
CA HIS A 39 -4.72 3.35 -10.22
C HIS A 39 -3.69 4.42 -10.55
N ASN A 40 -2.63 4.03 -11.27
CA ASN A 40 -1.49 4.90 -11.52
C ASN A 40 -1.49 5.48 -12.93
N ASP A 41 -1.58 4.63 -13.96
CA ASP A 41 -1.42 5.05 -15.35
C ASP A 41 -2.02 4.02 -16.34
N PRO A 42 -2.24 4.39 -17.62
CA PRO A 42 -2.83 3.49 -18.63
C PRO A 42 -2.05 2.21 -18.94
N PHE A 43 -0.76 2.15 -18.62
CA PHE A 43 0.14 1.04 -18.89
C PHE A 43 0.54 0.27 -17.62
N GLN A 44 -0.12 0.53 -16.49
CA GLN A 44 0.10 -0.22 -15.26
C GLN A 44 -0.10 -1.74 -15.49
N THR A 45 0.78 -2.55 -14.90
CA THR A 45 0.76 -4.01 -15.13
C THR A 45 -0.37 -4.73 -14.40
N SER A 46 -0.79 -4.21 -13.24
CA SER A 46 -1.91 -4.70 -12.43
C SER A 46 -2.42 -3.60 -11.52
N TYR A 47 -3.66 -3.74 -11.02
CA TYR A 47 -4.19 -2.83 -10.00
C TYR A 47 -3.61 -3.12 -8.62
N GLU A 48 -3.40 -4.40 -8.29
CA GLU A 48 -2.73 -4.85 -7.07
C GLU A 48 -1.24 -5.06 -7.38
N GLN A 49 -0.35 -4.29 -6.72
CA GLN A 49 1.08 -4.25 -7.05
C GLN A 49 1.99 -4.27 -5.83
N ASP A 50 3.16 -4.88 -5.99
CA ASP A 50 4.23 -4.93 -4.99
C ASP A 50 5.13 -3.70 -5.08
N ILE A 51 4.61 -2.57 -4.63
CA ILE A 51 5.32 -1.28 -4.71
C ILE A 51 5.44 -0.58 -3.36
N LEU A 52 4.85 -1.10 -2.29
CA LEU A 52 4.86 -0.43 -0.99
C LEU A 52 6.29 -0.25 -0.45
N GLN A 53 7.19 -1.19 -0.74
CA GLN A 53 8.60 -1.12 -0.34
C GLN A 53 9.46 -0.24 -1.25
N SER A 54 9.08 -0.10 -2.53
CA SER A 54 9.87 0.63 -3.52
C SER A 54 9.40 2.05 -3.77
N ARG A 55 8.18 2.39 -3.34
CA ARG A 55 7.56 3.70 -3.56
C ARG A 55 7.88 4.63 -2.40
N ASP A 56 8.61 5.70 -2.69
CA ASP A 56 8.93 6.74 -1.73
C ASP A 56 7.75 7.66 -1.42
N GLY A 57 7.87 8.43 -0.34
CA GLY A 57 6.98 9.54 -0.06
C GLY A 57 5.71 9.16 0.70
N ILE A 58 5.73 8.08 1.47
CA ILE A 58 4.66 7.77 2.44
C ILE A 58 4.58 8.91 3.47
N VAL A 59 3.43 9.59 3.52
CA VAL A 59 3.15 10.66 4.47
C VAL A 59 2.23 10.20 5.61
N GLY A 60 1.55 9.07 5.44
CA GLY A 60 0.73 8.49 6.49
C GLY A 60 0.00 7.23 6.06
N HIS A 61 -0.74 6.67 7.01
CA HIS A 61 -1.63 5.53 6.82
C HIS A 61 -2.77 5.65 7.80
N CYS A 62 -3.97 5.24 7.39
CA CYS A 62 -5.15 5.28 8.22
C CYS A 62 -6.05 4.08 8.01
N ARG A 63 -6.81 3.75 9.05
CA ARG A 63 -7.94 2.84 8.97
C ARG A 63 -9.22 3.66 8.99
N MET A 64 -10.10 3.40 8.04
CA MET A 64 -11.46 3.92 8.10
C MET A 64 -12.24 3.13 9.16
N SER A 65 -12.95 3.84 10.03
CA SER A 65 -13.96 3.28 10.91
C SER A 65 -15.34 3.76 10.45
N GLU A 66 -16.37 2.97 10.72
CA GLU A 66 -17.77 3.43 10.61
C GLU A 66 -18.08 4.60 11.55
#